data_AF-A0A5B8XGB2-F1
#
_entry.id   AF-A0A5B8XGB2-F1
#
_cell.length_a   1.000
_cell.length_b   1.000
_cell.length_c   1.000
_cell.angle_alpha   90.00
_cell.angle_beta   90.00
_cell.angle_gamma   90.00
#
_symmetry.space_group_name_H-M   'P 1'
#
loop_
_entity.id
_entity.type
_entity.pdbx_description
1 polymer ?
#
loop_
_entity_poly.entity_id
_entity_poly.type
_entity_poly.pdbx_seq_one_letter_code
_entity_poly.pdbx_strand_id
1 'polypeptide(L)'
;MDIQFFEIHSESKVAYKELSNADLGLGTSHQTHIGLYDDTLTFLDNTEEKQAIFIFQNNADILDMYFDRISNPDGTFRSPKIKTGGRNSVSVTSVIRDKCQANPVTKWYLLWFGLSNNMPVFCLFDSESEIYKFLPKDKKSGRLREWGNVMNLLQNIVNISSIHIQKEIETASQIGSINQKFKIYDIERAQKIFKEIGRKGEELINNYLDTLLHSKQISHYKWCNASIESGMPYDFHLQDKFDKVHYIDVKSTSYDFEQKIIFSSQEIEFVNKNQEYCYDIYRVYNLNDSDNILFRECNNSKDYMSQMSTKIDLFRNNIVQSMQTDLQQLKLAISPNNNLFQFNEKPIKLINQVLDK
;
A
#
# COMPACT_ATOMS: atom_id res chain seq x y z
N MET A 1 -17.80 -9.45 -1.87
CA MET A 1 -17.58 -10.50 -0.86
C MET A 1 -16.82 -9.82 0.27
N ASP A 2 -17.47 -9.56 1.41
CA ASP A 2 -16.82 -8.86 2.51
C ASP A 2 -15.66 -9.71 3.03
N ILE A 3 -14.43 -9.27 2.74
CA ILE A 3 -13.24 -9.90 3.29
C ILE A 3 -13.22 -9.53 4.77
N GLN A 4 -13.67 -10.44 5.63
CA GLN A 4 -13.54 -10.30 7.06
C GLN A 4 -12.06 -10.44 7.41
N PHE A 5 -11.36 -9.30 7.50
CA PHE A 5 -9.91 -9.26 7.70
C PHE A 5 -9.50 -9.78 9.09
N PHE A 6 -10.39 -9.67 10.08
CA PHE A 6 -10.19 -10.23 11.42
C PHE A 6 -11.13 -11.40 11.67
N GLU A 7 -10.62 -12.60 11.44
CA GLU A 7 -11.08 -13.76 12.16
C GLU A 7 -10.28 -13.84 13.48
N ILE A 8 -10.96 -13.63 14.61
CA ILE A 8 -10.31 -13.68 15.92
C ILE A 8 -9.85 -15.10 16.19
N HIS A 9 -8.68 -15.23 16.84
CA HIS A 9 -8.18 -16.50 17.30
C HIS A 9 -9.23 -17.26 18.11
N SER A 10 -9.21 -18.59 18.03
CA SER A 10 -10.18 -19.46 18.71
C SER A 10 -10.25 -19.23 20.24
N GLU A 11 -9.17 -18.72 20.85
CA GLU A 11 -9.17 -18.32 22.27
C GLU A 11 -10.19 -17.21 22.58
N SER A 12 -10.53 -16.36 21.61
CA SER A 12 -11.50 -15.26 21.72
C SER A 12 -11.20 -14.28 22.88
N LYS A 13 -9.92 -14.06 23.17
CA LYS A 13 -9.46 -13.21 24.27
C LYS A 13 -8.99 -11.86 23.75
N VAL A 14 -9.81 -10.84 24.00
CA VAL A 14 -9.49 -9.43 23.75
C VAL A 14 -9.24 -8.76 25.09
N ALA A 15 -8.09 -8.12 25.25
CA ALA A 15 -7.73 -7.45 26.50
C ALA A 15 -7.26 -6.03 26.27
N TYR A 16 -7.34 -5.22 27.33
CA TYR A 16 -6.93 -3.83 27.31
C TYR A 16 -6.26 -3.41 28.62
N LYS A 17 -5.52 -2.29 28.56
CA LYS A 17 -4.83 -1.68 29.70
C LYS A 17 -4.61 -0.18 29.49
N GLU A 18 -4.86 0.63 30.52
CA GLU A 18 -4.35 2.00 30.68
C GLU A 18 -2.84 1.94 30.93
N LEU A 19 -2.06 2.55 30.05
CA LEU A 19 -0.60 2.52 30.09
C LEU A 19 -0.07 3.47 31.17
N SER A 20 0.80 2.95 32.03
CA SER A 20 1.46 3.73 33.06
C SER A 20 2.66 4.50 32.51
N ASN A 21 3.15 5.51 33.25
CA ASN A 21 4.39 6.21 32.88
C ASN A 21 5.59 5.27 32.70
N ALA A 22 5.63 4.15 33.43
CA ALA A 22 6.68 3.14 33.28
C ALA A 22 6.54 2.36 31.96
N ASP A 23 5.32 2.01 31.55
CA ASP A 23 5.06 1.37 30.26
C ASP A 23 5.52 2.30 29.10
N LEU A 24 5.19 3.58 29.21
CA LEU A 24 5.48 4.63 28.24
C LEU A 24 6.94 5.11 28.23
N GLY A 25 7.77 4.65 29.17
CA GLY A 25 9.15 5.13 29.30
C GLY A 25 9.26 6.61 29.71
N LEU A 26 8.21 7.16 30.33
CA LEU A 26 8.15 8.52 30.87
C LEU A 26 8.48 8.58 32.37
N GLY A 27 8.54 7.43 33.04
CA GLY A 27 8.88 7.32 34.46
C GLY A 27 10.39 7.26 34.72
N THR A 28 10.77 7.21 36.00
CA THR A 28 12.16 7.01 36.45
C THR A 28 12.63 5.56 36.38
N SER A 29 11.72 4.64 36.07
CA SER A 29 12.00 3.21 35.93
C SER A 29 12.70 2.91 34.61
N HIS A 30 13.75 2.07 34.64
CA HIS A 30 14.40 1.54 33.44
C HIS A 30 13.63 0.37 32.79
N GLN A 31 12.30 0.34 32.94
CA GLN A 31 11.46 -0.71 32.36
C GLN A 31 11.57 -0.68 30.82
N THR A 32 11.94 -1.81 30.22
CA THR A 32 12.10 -1.98 28.76
C THR A 32 10.94 -2.69 28.08
N HIS A 33 9.85 -2.91 28.81
CA HIS A 33 8.71 -3.71 28.36
C HIS A 33 7.36 -3.12 28.77
N ILE A 34 6.29 -3.57 28.13
CA ILE A 34 4.91 -3.34 28.53
C ILE A 34 4.33 -4.68 28.97
N GLY A 35 3.91 -4.75 30.23
CA GLY A 35 3.22 -5.93 30.76
C GLY A 35 1.78 -6.01 30.25
N LEU A 36 1.40 -7.17 29.74
CA LEU A 36 0.06 -7.48 29.23
C LEU A 36 -0.77 -8.25 30.27
N TYR A 37 -2.07 -8.33 30.05
CA TYR A 37 -3.00 -9.08 30.90
C TYR A 37 -2.74 -10.58 30.79
N ASP A 38 -2.85 -11.28 31.92
CA ASP A 38 -2.62 -12.72 31.99
C ASP A 38 -3.64 -13.50 31.14
N ASP A 39 -3.29 -14.74 30.80
CA ASP A 39 -4.15 -15.64 30.01
C ASP A 39 -4.47 -15.11 28.60
N THR A 40 -3.74 -14.14 28.05
CA THR A 40 -3.90 -13.65 26.66
C THR A 40 -2.75 -14.10 25.77
N LEU A 41 -3.00 -14.18 24.45
CA LEU A 41 -2.01 -14.62 23.47
C LEU A 41 -1.43 -15.99 23.85
N THR A 42 -2.28 -16.93 24.26
CA THR A 42 -1.85 -18.22 24.80
C THR A 42 -1.32 -19.18 23.73
N PHE A 43 -1.59 -18.87 22.46
CA PHE A 43 -1.07 -19.55 21.28
C PHE A 43 0.40 -19.22 20.96
N LEU A 44 0.97 -18.19 21.59
CA LEU A 44 2.38 -17.85 21.45
C LEU A 44 3.24 -18.65 22.43
N ASP A 45 4.45 -18.99 21.98
CA ASP A 45 5.46 -19.65 22.81
C ASP A 45 5.92 -18.73 23.96
N ASN A 46 6.64 -19.28 24.94
CA ASN A 46 7.10 -18.50 26.10
C ASN A 46 8.03 -17.34 25.72
N THR A 47 8.76 -17.45 24.60
CA THR A 47 9.54 -16.39 23.99
C THR A 47 9.37 -16.48 22.48
N GLU A 48 9.00 -15.37 21.85
CA GLU A 48 8.74 -15.34 20.42
C GLU A 48 9.14 -13.98 19.84
N GLU A 49 9.80 -14.00 18.68
CA GLU A 49 10.06 -12.81 17.87
C GLU A 49 9.27 -12.96 16.57
N LYS A 50 8.23 -12.15 16.41
CA LYS A 50 7.31 -12.24 15.27
C LYS A 50 6.77 -10.87 14.92
N GLN A 51 6.17 -10.75 13.75
CA GLN A 51 5.44 -9.55 13.38
C GLN A 51 4.04 -9.52 14.00
N ALA A 52 3.56 -8.32 14.28
CA ALA A 52 2.22 -8.04 14.76
C ALA A 52 1.61 -6.87 13.97
N ILE A 53 0.29 -6.84 13.89
CA ILE A 53 -0.42 -5.65 13.40
C ILE A 53 -0.44 -4.62 14.53
N PHE A 54 0.01 -3.40 14.24
CA PHE A 54 -0.07 -2.26 15.13
C PHE A 54 -1.03 -1.21 14.57
N ILE A 55 -2.07 -0.89 15.32
CA ILE A 55 -3.11 0.07 14.96
C ILE A 55 -2.92 1.33 15.81
N PHE A 56 -2.87 2.48 15.17
CA PHE A 56 -2.84 3.78 15.83
C PHE A 56 -3.66 4.79 15.03
N GLN A 57 -4.63 5.43 15.70
CA GLN A 57 -5.60 6.31 15.06
C GLN A 57 -6.33 5.58 13.91
N ASN A 58 -6.21 6.09 12.67
CA ASN A 58 -6.85 5.52 11.48
C ASN A 58 -5.85 4.75 10.59
N ASN A 59 -4.71 4.35 11.13
CA ASN A 59 -3.69 3.60 10.41
C ASN A 59 -3.36 2.27 11.09
N ALA A 60 -2.93 1.29 10.29
CA ALA A 60 -2.41 0.01 10.73
C ALA A 60 -1.09 -0.28 10.00
N ASP A 61 -0.07 -0.67 10.76
CA ASP A 61 1.25 -1.05 10.29
C ASP A 61 1.58 -2.49 10.71
N ILE A 62 2.57 -3.11 10.07
CA ILE A 62 3.16 -4.38 10.52
C ILE A 62 4.48 -4.06 11.19
N LEU A 63 4.59 -4.36 12.49
CA LEU A 63 5.77 -4.07 13.29
C LEU A 63 6.32 -5.36 13.91
N ASP A 64 7.63 -5.37 14.16
CA ASP A 64 8.25 -6.45 14.94
C ASP A 64 7.75 -6.40 16.39
N MET A 65 7.49 -7.58 16.94
CA MET A 65 7.07 -7.82 18.31
C MET A 65 8.07 -8.75 18.98
N TYR A 66 8.66 -8.28 20.07
CA TYR A 66 9.52 -9.06 20.94
C TYR A 66 8.73 -9.50 22.17
N PHE A 67 8.21 -10.72 22.13
CA PHE A 67 7.31 -11.27 23.14
C PHE A 67 8.05 -12.19 24.11
N ASP A 68 7.77 -12.02 25.40
CA ASP A 68 8.13 -13.00 26.44
C ASP A 68 6.95 -13.21 27.38
N ARG A 69 6.87 -14.38 27.99
CA ARG A 69 6.18 -14.57 29.27
C ARG A 69 7.11 -14.25 30.43
N ILE A 70 6.57 -13.69 31.50
CA ILE A 70 7.37 -13.43 32.68
C ILE A 70 7.56 -14.74 33.45
N SER A 71 8.81 -15.17 33.61
CA SER A 71 9.17 -16.34 34.41
C SER A 71 9.14 -16.00 35.91
N ASN A 72 8.52 -16.87 36.69
CA ASN A 72 8.53 -16.84 38.15
C ASN A 72 9.76 -17.60 38.69
N PRO A 73 10.19 -17.36 39.95
CA PRO A 73 11.32 -18.05 40.54
C PRO A 73 11.19 -19.59 40.60
N ASP A 74 9.96 -20.11 40.57
CA ASP A 74 9.65 -21.54 40.57
C ASP A 74 9.68 -22.17 39.15
N GLY A 75 10.03 -21.39 38.13
CA GLY A 75 10.06 -21.84 36.73
C GLY A 75 8.71 -21.81 36.01
N THR A 76 7.63 -21.45 36.69
CA THR A 76 6.33 -21.22 36.03
C THR A 76 6.33 -19.88 35.28
N PHE A 77 5.43 -19.73 34.31
CA PHE A 77 5.26 -18.48 33.57
C PHE A 77 3.95 -17.79 33.95
N ARG A 78 4.00 -16.46 34.06
CA ARG A 78 2.83 -15.60 34.28
C ARG A 78 2.58 -14.69 33.06
N SER A 79 1.84 -13.61 33.30
CA SER A 79 1.49 -12.56 32.34
C SER A 79 2.53 -12.29 31.25
N PRO A 80 2.11 -12.15 29.99
CA PRO A 80 3.02 -11.83 28.90
C PRO A 80 3.51 -10.39 28.96
N LYS A 81 4.57 -10.11 28.21
CA LYS A 81 5.13 -8.77 28.00
C LYS A 81 5.65 -8.62 26.58
N ILE A 82 5.59 -7.40 26.07
CA ILE A 82 6.27 -6.99 24.84
C ILE A 82 7.43 -6.05 25.17
N LYS A 83 8.57 -6.22 24.50
CA LYS A 83 9.81 -5.47 24.75
C LYS A 83 10.10 -4.49 23.62
N THR A 84 10.94 -3.49 23.89
CA THR A 84 11.48 -2.58 22.86
C THR A 84 12.36 -3.28 21.83
N GLY A 85 12.96 -4.42 22.18
CA GLY A 85 13.95 -5.11 21.36
C GLY A 85 15.38 -4.62 21.60
N GLY A 86 16.26 -4.89 20.65
CA GLY A 86 17.67 -4.49 20.66
C GLY A 86 17.90 -3.00 20.42
N ARG A 87 19.18 -2.59 20.42
CA ARG A 87 19.55 -1.19 20.11
C ARG A 87 19.19 -0.90 18.65
N ASN A 88 18.37 0.12 18.42
CA ASN A 88 17.84 0.55 17.11
C ASN A 88 16.76 -0.34 16.46
N SER A 89 16.16 -1.30 17.20
CA SER A 89 15.00 -2.03 16.65
C SER A 89 13.74 -1.17 16.66
N VAL A 90 13.00 -1.19 15.55
CA VAL A 90 11.65 -0.63 15.48
C VAL A 90 10.66 -1.73 15.81
N SER A 91 10.01 -1.64 16.97
CA SER A 91 9.05 -2.62 17.46
C SER A 91 7.73 -1.98 17.87
N VAL A 92 6.71 -2.80 18.09
CA VAL A 92 5.43 -2.37 18.70
C VAL A 92 5.69 -1.49 19.94
N THR A 93 6.57 -1.94 20.84
CA THR A 93 6.85 -1.22 22.09
C THR A 93 7.60 0.10 21.85
N SER A 94 8.59 0.12 20.94
CA SER A 94 9.34 1.36 20.68
C SER A 94 8.46 2.41 20.00
N VAL A 95 7.58 2.00 19.09
CA VAL A 95 6.63 2.89 18.41
C VAL A 95 5.59 3.43 19.39
N ILE A 96 5.04 2.60 20.28
CA ILE A 96 4.12 3.09 21.33
C ILE A 96 4.77 4.21 22.14
N ARG A 97 6.03 4.01 22.58
CA ARG A 97 6.75 5.01 23.38
C ARG A 97 6.99 6.31 22.62
N ASP A 98 7.43 6.21 21.36
CA ASP A 98 7.63 7.37 20.48
C ASP A 98 6.34 8.20 20.31
N LYS A 99 5.22 7.54 19.99
CA LYS A 99 3.92 8.21 19.82
C LYS A 99 3.42 8.88 21.11
N CYS A 100 3.58 8.22 22.26
CA CYS A 100 3.12 8.75 23.53
C CYS A 100 4.01 9.87 24.07
N GLN A 101 5.32 9.85 23.78
CA GLN A 101 6.24 10.92 24.17
C GLN A 101 5.88 12.27 23.54
N ALA A 102 5.29 12.27 22.34
CA ALA A 102 4.79 13.49 21.71
C ALA A 102 3.64 14.16 22.48
N ASN A 103 2.90 13.40 23.32
CA ASN A 103 1.75 13.89 24.09
C ASN A 103 1.74 13.30 25.52
N PRO A 104 2.67 13.70 26.40
CA PRO A 104 2.94 13.02 27.67
C PRO A 104 1.85 13.20 28.74
N VAL A 105 0.94 14.17 28.57
CA VAL A 105 -0.16 14.45 29.49
C VAL A 105 -1.39 13.58 29.19
N THR A 106 -1.43 12.97 28.01
CA THR A 106 -2.58 12.18 27.54
C THR A 106 -2.62 10.82 28.22
N LYS A 107 -3.83 10.36 28.56
CA LYS A 107 -4.04 8.99 29.04
C LYS A 107 -4.10 8.04 27.86
N TRP A 108 -3.12 7.16 27.79
CA TRP A 108 -2.98 6.18 26.72
C TRP A 108 -3.48 4.80 27.14
N TYR A 109 -4.09 4.10 26.21
CA TYR A 109 -4.61 2.74 26.38
C TYR A 109 -4.07 1.86 25.27
N LEU A 110 -3.81 0.60 25.62
CA LEU A 110 -3.43 -0.45 24.69
C LEU A 110 -4.50 -1.54 24.73
N LEU A 111 -4.99 -1.95 23.55
CA LEU A 111 -5.84 -3.13 23.36
C LEU A 111 -5.07 -4.16 22.54
N TRP A 112 -5.24 -5.45 22.84
CA TRP A 112 -4.61 -6.52 22.08
C TRP A 112 -5.43 -7.81 22.05
N PHE A 113 -5.20 -8.60 21.02
CA PHE A 113 -5.83 -9.90 20.77
C PHE A 113 -5.03 -10.68 19.71
N GLY A 114 -5.36 -11.94 19.50
CA GLY A 114 -4.82 -12.76 18.41
C GLY A 114 -5.83 -13.00 17.29
N LEU A 115 -5.33 -13.26 16.08
CA LEU A 115 -6.10 -13.71 14.91
C LEU A 115 -6.03 -15.22 14.74
N SER A 116 -6.93 -15.80 13.94
CA SER A 116 -6.99 -17.25 13.64
C SER A 116 -5.69 -17.80 13.03
N ASN A 117 -4.91 -16.95 12.37
CA ASN A 117 -3.59 -17.27 11.82
C ASN A 117 -2.43 -17.09 12.83
N ASN A 118 -2.73 -16.95 14.12
CA ASN A 118 -1.75 -16.74 15.20
C ASN A 118 -0.92 -15.45 15.03
N MET A 119 -1.48 -14.42 14.39
CA MET A 119 -0.88 -13.09 14.36
C MET A 119 -1.44 -12.22 15.48
N PRO A 120 -0.59 -11.62 16.33
CA PRO A 120 -1.03 -10.66 17.35
C PRO A 120 -1.42 -9.31 16.73
N VAL A 121 -2.40 -8.66 17.35
CA VAL A 121 -2.84 -7.30 17.02
C VAL A 121 -2.73 -6.44 18.27
N PHE A 122 -2.17 -5.24 18.11
CA PHE A 122 -2.08 -4.22 19.16
C PHE A 122 -2.70 -2.92 18.65
N CYS A 123 -3.56 -2.29 19.45
CA CYS A 123 -4.17 -1.01 19.14
C CYS A 123 -3.87 0.00 20.25
N LEU A 124 -3.15 1.07 19.90
CA LEU A 124 -2.88 2.21 20.77
C LEU A 124 -3.90 3.32 20.52
N PHE A 125 -4.53 3.81 21.58
CA PHE A 125 -5.53 4.88 21.52
C PHE A 125 -5.55 5.69 22.82
N ASP A 126 -6.13 6.89 22.77
CA ASP A 126 -6.31 7.78 23.91
C ASP A 126 -7.77 7.81 24.39
N SER A 127 -8.05 8.63 25.40
CA SER A 127 -9.40 8.80 25.96
C SER A 127 -10.41 9.47 25.03
N GLU A 128 -9.98 10.09 23.93
CA GLU A 128 -10.87 10.77 22.98
C GLU A 128 -11.28 9.86 21.82
N SER A 129 -10.63 8.70 21.66
CA SER A 129 -10.92 7.73 20.61
C SER A 129 -12.32 7.10 20.73
N GLU A 130 -12.95 6.78 19.58
CA GLU A 130 -14.19 5.99 19.53
C GLU A 130 -14.06 4.63 20.24
N ILE A 131 -12.88 4.01 20.20
CA ILE A 131 -12.61 2.73 20.88
C ILE A 131 -12.78 2.89 22.39
N TYR A 132 -12.35 4.03 22.94
CA TYR A 132 -12.41 4.28 24.38
C TYR A 132 -13.85 4.24 24.90
N LYS A 133 -14.84 4.63 24.10
CA LYS A 133 -16.27 4.63 24.47
C LYS A 133 -16.78 3.23 24.85
N PHE A 134 -16.17 2.18 24.29
CA PHE A 134 -16.55 0.78 24.55
C PHE A 134 -15.77 0.13 25.69
N LEU A 135 -14.79 0.83 26.31
CA LEU A 135 -14.06 0.30 27.45
C LEU A 135 -14.84 0.44 28.77
N PRO A 136 -14.74 -0.56 29.68
CA PRO A 136 -15.19 -0.42 31.06
C PRO A 136 -14.50 0.75 31.77
N LYS A 137 -15.28 1.70 32.29
CA LYS A 137 -14.75 2.95 32.89
C LYS A 137 -14.24 2.78 34.33
N ASP A 138 -14.68 1.73 35.00
CA ASP A 138 -14.33 1.39 36.38
C ASP A 138 -13.00 0.62 36.49
N LYS A 139 -12.41 0.19 35.37
CA LYS A 139 -11.23 -0.68 35.35
C LYS A 139 -10.13 -0.15 34.44
N LYS A 140 -8.92 -0.11 35.00
CA LYS A 140 -7.70 0.27 34.27
C LYS A 140 -7.16 -0.82 33.35
N SER A 141 -7.57 -2.07 33.53
CA SER A 141 -7.19 -3.18 32.65
C SER A 141 -8.17 -4.34 32.80
N GLY A 142 -8.22 -5.21 31.79
CA GLY A 142 -9.05 -6.42 31.85
C GLY A 142 -9.28 -7.06 30.50
N ARG A 143 -10.10 -8.12 30.51
CA ARG A 143 -10.69 -8.71 29.30
C ARG A 143 -11.95 -7.95 28.90
N LEU A 144 -12.06 -7.64 27.62
CA LEU A 144 -13.27 -7.08 27.04
C LEU A 144 -14.24 -8.24 26.76
N ARG A 145 -15.44 -8.20 27.36
CA ARG A 145 -16.47 -9.25 27.17
C ARG A 145 -17.30 -9.01 25.91
N GLU A 146 -17.63 -7.76 25.65
CA GLU A 146 -18.39 -7.31 24.47
C GLU A 146 -17.47 -6.50 23.57
N TRP A 147 -16.91 -7.15 22.56
CA TRP A 147 -15.90 -6.55 21.69
C TRP A 147 -16.37 -6.34 20.25
N GLY A 148 -17.59 -6.76 19.88
CA GLY A 148 -18.09 -6.70 18.50
C GLY A 148 -17.98 -5.31 17.86
N ASN A 149 -18.42 -4.27 18.58
CA ASN A 149 -18.32 -2.89 18.09
C ASN A 149 -16.87 -2.42 17.94
N VAL A 150 -16.00 -2.79 18.88
CA VAL A 150 -14.57 -2.49 18.79
C VAL A 150 -13.96 -3.19 17.58
N MET A 151 -14.31 -4.45 17.33
CA MET A 151 -13.80 -5.19 16.18
C MET A 151 -14.26 -4.61 14.85
N ASN A 152 -15.51 -4.15 14.74
CA ASN A 152 -15.98 -3.49 13.53
C ASN A 152 -15.17 -2.21 13.24
N LEU A 153 -14.87 -1.41 14.27
CA LEU A 153 -14.01 -0.23 14.11
C LEU A 153 -12.58 -0.61 13.68
N LEU A 154 -11.97 -1.58 14.36
CA LEU A 154 -10.61 -2.02 14.03
C LEU A 154 -10.54 -2.64 12.63
N GLN A 155 -11.52 -3.44 12.23
CA GLN A 155 -11.61 -4.01 10.88
C GLN A 155 -11.66 -2.90 9.83
N ASN A 156 -12.46 -1.86 10.05
CA ASN A 156 -12.52 -0.72 9.12
C ASN A 156 -11.17 0.00 9.00
N ILE A 157 -10.49 0.25 10.13
CA ILE A 157 -9.17 0.90 10.12
C ILE A 157 -8.15 0.04 9.35
N VAL A 158 -8.14 -1.27 9.58
CA VAL A 158 -7.20 -2.18 8.94
C VAL A 158 -7.53 -2.39 7.47
N ASN A 159 -8.80 -2.43 7.08
CA ASN A 159 -9.19 -2.50 5.68
C ASN A 159 -8.70 -1.27 4.91
N ILE A 160 -8.91 -0.08 5.45
CA ILE A 160 -8.42 1.18 4.85
C ILE A 160 -6.90 1.17 4.75
N SER A 161 -6.22 0.78 5.84
CA SER A 161 -4.75 0.75 5.91
C SER A 161 -4.15 -0.32 5.00
N SER A 162 -4.80 -1.48 4.87
CA SER A 162 -4.36 -2.56 4.00
C SER A 162 -4.40 -2.14 2.54
N ILE A 163 -5.44 -1.44 2.11
CA ILE A 163 -5.50 -0.85 0.76
C ILE A 163 -4.35 0.13 0.57
N HIS A 164 -4.07 0.99 1.56
CA HIS A 164 -2.97 1.95 1.49
C HIS A 164 -1.60 1.27 1.39
N ILE A 165 -1.34 0.27 2.23
CA ILE A 165 -0.11 -0.54 2.19
C ILE A 165 0.03 -1.22 0.83
N GLN A 166 -1.03 -1.83 0.30
CA GLN A 166 -0.97 -2.50 -0.99
C GLN A 166 -0.71 -1.51 -2.14
N LYS A 167 -1.27 -0.30 -2.09
CA LYS A 167 -0.96 0.79 -3.03
C LYS A 167 0.50 1.24 -2.95
N GLU A 168 1.06 1.35 -1.75
CA GLU A 168 2.47 1.67 -1.54
C GLU A 168 3.39 0.57 -2.06
N ILE A 169 3.07 -0.70 -1.77
CA ILE A 169 3.80 -1.87 -2.26
C ILE A 169 3.75 -1.91 -3.79
N GLU A 170 2.58 -1.69 -4.41
CA GLU A 170 2.45 -1.61 -5.87
C GLU A 170 3.41 -0.55 -6.44
N THR A 171 3.41 0.66 -5.88
CA THR A 171 4.30 1.74 -6.31
C THR A 171 5.77 1.36 -6.12
N ALA A 172 6.15 0.90 -4.92
CA ALA A 172 7.52 0.53 -4.54
C ALA A 172 8.06 -0.58 -5.45
N SER A 173 7.23 -1.58 -5.74
CA SER A 173 7.56 -2.74 -6.58
C SER A 173 7.89 -2.34 -8.02
N GLN A 174 7.24 -1.30 -8.53
CA GLN A 174 7.44 -0.81 -9.88
C GLN A 174 8.67 0.08 -10.00
N ILE A 175 8.92 0.97 -9.02
CA ILE A 175 10.09 1.86 -9.01
C ILE A 175 11.38 1.18 -8.53
N GLY A 176 11.29 -0.03 -7.98
CA GLY A 176 12.44 -0.77 -7.45
C GLY A 176 12.95 -0.25 -6.11
N SER A 177 12.13 0.51 -5.37
CA SER A 177 12.50 1.03 -4.05
C SER A 177 12.30 -0.06 -3.01
N ILE A 178 13.38 -0.77 -2.68
CA ILE A 178 13.42 -1.70 -1.55
C ILE A 178 13.59 -0.86 -0.27
N ASN A 179 12.52 -0.21 0.17
CA ASN A 179 12.51 0.40 1.49
C ASN A 179 12.49 -0.71 2.56
N GLN A 180 13.17 -0.50 3.69
CA GLN A 180 13.16 -1.42 4.86
C GLN A 180 11.75 -1.70 5.40
N LYS A 181 10.73 -0.98 4.92
CA LYS A 181 9.32 -1.12 5.29
C LYS A 181 8.68 -2.43 4.79
N PHE A 182 9.13 -3.01 3.67
CA PHE A 182 8.48 -4.17 3.05
C PHE A 182 9.44 -5.34 2.83
N LYS A 183 8.98 -6.57 3.03
CA LYS A 183 9.81 -7.76 2.78
C LYS A 183 10.00 -7.95 1.28
N ILE A 184 11.15 -8.50 0.89
CA ILE A 184 11.47 -8.83 -0.51
C ILE A 184 10.39 -9.71 -1.14
N TYR A 185 9.89 -10.72 -0.41
CA TYR A 185 8.81 -11.59 -0.88
C TYR A 185 7.52 -10.83 -1.25
N ASP A 186 7.13 -9.83 -0.46
CA ASP A 186 5.91 -9.04 -0.72
C ASP A 186 6.08 -8.18 -1.98
N ILE A 187 7.28 -7.64 -2.19
CA ILE A 187 7.64 -6.89 -3.39
C ILE A 187 7.61 -7.79 -4.62
N GLU A 188 8.23 -8.96 -4.59
CA GLU A 188 8.24 -9.92 -5.70
C GLU A 188 6.83 -10.40 -6.07
N ARG A 189 6.00 -10.67 -5.05
CA ARG A 189 4.59 -11.03 -5.27
C ARG A 189 3.83 -9.88 -5.92
N ALA A 190 4.00 -8.66 -5.45
CA ALA A 190 3.36 -7.48 -6.03
C ALA A 190 3.81 -7.23 -7.48
N GLN A 191 5.08 -7.48 -7.81
CA GLN A 191 5.55 -7.38 -9.20
C GLN A 191 4.84 -8.36 -10.13
N LYS A 192 4.57 -9.59 -9.68
CA LYS A 192 3.82 -10.58 -10.49
C LYS A 192 2.38 -10.12 -10.71
N ILE A 193 1.69 -9.73 -9.64
CA ILE A 193 0.32 -9.22 -9.70
C ILE A 193 0.24 -7.98 -10.61
N PHE A 194 1.21 -7.07 -10.49
CA PHE A 194 1.24 -5.86 -11.32
C PHE A 194 1.38 -6.17 -12.82
N LYS A 195 2.21 -7.15 -13.20
CA LYS A 195 2.31 -7.59 -14.60
C LYS A 195 0.98 -8.12 -15.14
N GLU A 196 0.26 -8.89 -14.33
CA GLU A 196 -1.07 -9.41 -14.69
C GLU A 196 -2.10 -8.27 -14.83
N ILE A 197 -2.08 -7.29 -13.93
CA ILE A 197 -2.92 -6.08 -13.99
C ILE A 197 -2.62 -5.26 -15.25
N GLY A 198 -1.34 -5.07 -15.57
CA GLY A 198 -0.89 -4.38 -16.79
C GLY A 198 -1.46 -5.04 -18.03
N ARG A 199 -1.24 -6.36 -18.17
CA ARG A 199 -1.74 -7.17 -19.27
C ARG A 199 -3.26 -7.11 -19.41
N LYS A 200 -3.99 -7.29 -18.32
CA LYS A 200 -5.46 -7.21 -18.30
C LYS A 200 -5.96 -5.84 -18.76
N GLY A 201 -5.28 -4.76 -18.37
CA GLY A 201 -5.63 -3.43 -18.84
C GLY A 201 -5.39 -3.24 -20.34
N GLU A 202 -4.27 -3.72 -20.86
CA GLU A 202 -4.01 -3.70 -22.31
C GLU A 202 -5.06 -4.51 -23.09
N GLU A 203 -5.46 -5.69 -22.60
CA GLU A 203 -6.52 -6.51 -23.21
C GLU A 203 -7.87 -5.76 -23.28
N LEU A 204 -8.22 -5.06 -22.20
CA LEU A 204 -9.42 -4.24 -22.16
C LEU A 204 -9.36 -3.06 -23.15
N ILE A 205 -8.20 -2.40 -23.26
CA ILE A 205 -7.99 -1.34 -24.24
C ILE A 205 -8.03 -1.90 -25.67
N ASN A 206 -7.47 -3.08 -25.91
CA ASN A 206 -7.56 -3.73 -27.21
C ASN A 206 -9.03 -3.93 -27.64
N ASN A 207 -9.87 -4.46 -26.75
CA ASN A 207 -11.31 -4.64 -27.01
C ASN A 207 -12.03 -3.30 -27.26
N TYR A 208 -11.64 -2.25 -26.54
CA TYR A 208 -12.14 -0.90 -26.76
C TYR A 208 -11.74 -0.35 -28.14
N LEU A 209 -10.45 -0.46 -28.51
CA LEU A 209 -9.94 -0.02 -29.81
C LEU A 209 -10.56 -0.83 -30.96
N ASP A 210 -10.80 -2.13 -30.77
CA ASP A 210 -11.57 -2.95 -31.72
C ASP A 210 -12.98 -2.38 -31.92
N THR A 211 -13.67 -1.98 -30.86
CA THR A 211 -15.00 -1.35 -30.96
C THR A 211 -14.93 -0.04 -31.74
N LEU A 212 -13.90 0.78 -31.51
CA LEU A 212 -13.68 2.01 -32.27
C LEU A 212 -13.39 1.72 -33.75
N LEU A 213 -12.62 0.69 -34.06
CA LEU A 213 -12.32 0.28 -35.43
C LEU A 213 -13.58 -0.19 -36.16
N HIS A 214 -14.38 -1.08 -35.55
CA HIS A 214 -15.63 -1.58 -36.13
C HIS A 214 -16.67 -0.47 -36.35
N SER A 215 -16.73 0.51 -35.44
CA SER A 215 -17.58 1.69 -35.57
C SER A 215 -17.00 2.77 -36.49
N LYS A 216 -15.86 2.50 -37.15
CA LYS A 216 -15.14 3.42 -38.05
C LYS A 216 -14.80 4.75 -37.38
N GLN A 217 -14.50 4.73 -36.08
CA GLN A 217 -14.02 5.88 -35.31
C GLN A 217 -12.50 6.08 -35.46
N ILE A 218 -11.76 5.01 -35.70
CA ILE A 218 -10.34 5.01 -36.06
C ILE A 218 -10.16 4.25 -37.38
N SER A 219 -9.05 4.50 -38.07
CA SER A 219 -8.75 3.86 -39.37
C SER A 219 -7.94 2.58 -39.20
N HIS A 220 -7.00 2.55 -38.26
CA HIS A 220 -6.13 1.41 -37.97
C HIS A 220 -5.56 1.50 -36.56
N TYR A 221 -5.25 0.35 -35.95
CA TYR A 221 -4.42 0.29 -34.75
C TYR A 221 -3.62 -1.02 -34.69
N LYS A 222 -2.53 -1.00 -33.92
CA LYS A 222 -1.72 -2.17 -33.60
C LYS A 222 -1.40 -2.21 -32.11
N TRP A 223 -1.62 -3.37 -31.50
CA TRP A 223 -1.11 -3.71 -30.19
C TRP A 223 0.31 -4.25 -30.29
N CYS A 224 1.29 -3.51 -29.79
CA CYS A 224 2.71 -3.86 -29.87
C CYS A 224 3.09 -5.01 -28.93
N ASN A 225 2.41 -5.13 -27.79
CA ASN A 225 2.67 -6.12 -26.75
C ASN A 225 1.73 -7.33 -26.80
N ALA A 226 1.03 -7.55 -27.93
CA ALA A 226 0.00 -8.60 -28.04
C ALA A 226 0.49 -10.01 -27.65
N SER A 227 1.71 -10.38 -28.05
CA SER A 227 2.29 -11.70 -27.77
C SER A 227 3.35 -11.69 -26.68
N ILE A 228 4.23 -10.68 -26.68
CA ILE A 228 5.32 -10.51 -25.73
C ILE A 228 5.61 -9.02 -25.58
N GLU A 229 6.15 -8.63 -24.42
CA GLU A 229 6.70 -7.31 -24.19
C GLU A 229 7.69 -6.91 -25.28
N SER A 230 7.38 -5.85 -26.01
CA SER A 230 8.17 -5.35 -27.13
C SER A 230 9.35 -4.49 -26.69
N GLY A 231 9.32 -4.00 -25.45
CA GLY A 231 10.28 -3.01 -24.95
C GLY A 231 10.11 -1.62 -25.57
N MET A 232 9.01 -1.39 -26.29
CA MET A 232 8.67 -0.08 -26.84
C MET A 232 8.15 0.84 -25.73
N PRO A 233 8.35 2.17 -25.84
CA PRO A 233 7.89 3.15 -24.84
C PRO A 233 6.38 3.44 -24.90
N TYR A 234 5.60 2.52 -25.46
CA TYR A 234 4.16 2.58 -25.66
C TYR A 234 3.63 1.18 -25.98
N ASP A 235 2.34 0.95 -25.71
CA ASP A 235 1.71 -0.35 -25.88
C ASP A 235 0.97 -0.47 -27.22
N PHE A 236 0.41 0.63 -27.72
CA PHE A 236 -0.30 0.67 -28.99
C PHE A 236 0.18 1.83 -29.87
N HIS A 237 -0.02 1.69 -31.17
CA HIS A 237 -0.09 2.83 -32.06
C HIS A 237 -1.38 2.76 -32.88
N LEU A 238 -2.04 3.90 -33.07
CA LEU A 238 -3.24 3.99 -33.89
C LEU A 238 -3.16 5.18 -34.84
N GLN A 239 -3.96 5.10 -35.90
CA GLN A 239 -4.19 6.16 -36.84
C GLN A 239 -5.64 6.60 -36.74
N ASP A 240 -5.86 7.90 -36.56
CA ASP A 240 -7.20 8.47 -36.49
C ASP A 240 -7.82 8.63 -37.91
N LYS A 241 -8.97 9.29 -38.02
CA LYS A 241 -9.64 9.53 -39.31
C LYS A 241 -8.96 10.60 -40.17
N PHE A 242 -8.07 11.38 -39.59
CA PHE A 242 -7.32 12.46 -40.22
C PHE A 242 -5.89 12.04 -40.54
N ASP A 243 -5.63 10.72 -40.53
CA ASP A 243 -4.32 10.12 -40.72
C ASP A 243 -3.26 10.51 -39.67
N LYS A 244 -3.69 11.07 -38.53
CA LYS A 244 -2.79 11.42 -37.42
C LYS A 244 -2.43 10.17 -36.63
N VAL A 245 -1.15 10.05 -36.30
CA VAL A 245 -0.62 8.92 -35.52
C VAL A 245 -0.62 9.25 -34.03
N HIS A 246 -1.14 8.31 -33.25
CA HIS A 246 -1.20 8.32 -31.80
C HIS A 246 -0.44 7.13 -31.25
N TYR A 247 0.49 7.36 -30.33
CA TYR A 247 1.11 6.34 -29.49
C TYR A 247 0.40 6.32 -28.16
N ILE A 248 -0.05 5.14 -27.74
CA ILE A 248 -0.83 4.98 -26.52
C ILE A 248 -0.04 4.13 -25.53
N ASP A 249 0.03 4.65 -24.32
CA ASP A 249 0.63 3.99 -23.16
C ASP A 249 -0.46 3.69 -22.12
N VAL A 250 -0.69 2.40 -21.86
CA VAL A 250 -1.76 1.91 -20.99
C VAL A 250 -1.22 1.75 -19.58
N LYS A 251 -1.77 2.54 -18.66
CA LYS A 251 -1.35 2.57 -17.25
C LYS A 251 -2.44 2.01 -16.36
N SER A 252 -2.28 0.76 -15.95
CA SER A 252 -3.32 0.00 -15.24
C SER A 252 -3.10 -0.06 -13.72
N THR A 253 -4.18 -0.14 -12.95
CA THR A 253 -4.11 -0.42 -11.51
C THR A 253 -5.37 -1.13 -11.01
N SER A 254 -5.23 -1.96 -9.97
CA SER A 254 -6.40 -2.52 -9.28
C SER A 254 -7.15 -1.49 -8.44
N TYR A 255 -6.54 -0.34 -8.14
CA TYR A 255 -7.09 0.63 -7.21
C TYR A 255 -7.75 1.81 -7.93
N ASP A 256 -8.05 2.87 -7.18
CA ASP A 256 -8.64 4.09 -7.70
C ASP A 256 -7.73 4.86 -8.67
N PHE A 257 -8.32 5.85 -9.33
CA PHE A 257 -7.67 6.67 -10.35
C PHE A 257 -6.39 7.32 -9.81
N GLU A 258 -6.44 7.80 -8.56
CA GLU A 258 -5.45 8.58 -7.82
C GLU A 258 -4.15 7.84 -7.54
N GLN A 259 -4.17 6.50 -7.68
CA GLN A 259 -2.96 5.70 -7.59
C GLN A 259 -1.88 6.23 -8.54
N LYS A 260 -0.63 6.26 -8.08
CA LYS A 260 0.48 6.84 -8.87
C LYS A 260 0.67 6.10 -10.19
N ILE A 261 1.01 6.85 -11.22
CA ILE A 261 1.38 6.35 -12.54
C ILE A 261 2.90 6.28 -12.61
N ILE A 262 3.45 5.17 -13.07
CA ILE A 262 4.90 4.99 -13.18
C ILE A 262 5.35 5.23 -14.61
N PHE A 263 6.30 6.14 -14.80
CA PHE A 263 6.95 6.38 -16.08
C PHE A 263 8.44 6.05 -16.02
N SER A 264 8.94 5.34 -17.03
CA SER A 264 10.35 5.13 -17.29
C SER A 264 10.98 6.34 -17.98
N SER A 265 12.29 6.48 -17.87
CA SER A 265 13.02 7.50 -18.64
C SER A 265 12.88 7.31 -20.15
N GLN A 266 12.68 6.08 -20.64
CA GLN A 266 12.53 5.81 -22.08
C GLN A 266 11.21 6.37 -22.62
N GLU A 267 10.11 6.23 -21.87
CA GLU A 267 8.82 6.84 -22.22
C GLU A 267 8.92 8.37 -22.25
N ILE A 268 9.51 8.96 -21.21
CA ILE A 268 9.68 10.42 -21.10
C ILE A 268 10.52 10.96 -22.27
N GLU A 269 11.63 10.29 -22.59
CA GLU A 269 12.48 10.66 -23.72
C GLU A 269 11.77 10.51 -25.07
N PHE A 270 10.97 9.46 -25.23
CA PHE A 270 10.22 9.21 -26.46
C PHE A 270 9.25 10.36 -26.76
N VAL A 271 8.49 10.80 -25.75
CA VAL A 271 7.56 11.94 -25.89
C VAL A 271 8.31 13.23 -26.25
N ASN A 272 9.47 13.46 -25.64
CA ASN A 272 10.22 14.68 -25.88
C ASN A 272 10.87 14.73 -27.28
N LYS A 273 11.34 13.58 -27.80
CA LYS A 273 11.97 13.46 -29.13
C LYS A 273 10.97 13.56 -30.28
N ASN A 274 9.71 13.15 -30.06
CA ASN A 274 8.71 13.03 -31.10
C ASN A 274 7.65 14.12 -31.01
N GLN A 275 7.95 15.29 -31.59
CA GLN A 275 7.05 16.44 -31.54
C GLN A 275 5.83 16.34 -32.47
N GLU A 276 5.91 15.53 -33.53
CA GLU A 276 4.91 15.41 -34.60
C GLU A 276 3.73 14.51 -34.25
N TYR A 277 3.91 13.59 -33.29
CA TYR A 277 2.93 12.57 -32.95
C TYR A 277 2.23 12.88 -31.63
N CYS A 278 1.03 12.32 -31.47
CA CYS A 278 0.34 12.32 -30.18
C CYS A 278 0.88 11.19 -29.29
N TYR A 279 1.05 11.49 -28.01
CA TYR A 279 1.33 10.50 -26.98
C TYR A 279 0.26 10.57 -25.90
N ASP A 280 -0.59 9.55 -25.90
CA ASP A 280 -1.78 9.50 -25.07
C ASP A 280 -1.59 8.49 -23.94
N ILE A 281 -2.01 8.85 -22.73
CA ILE A 281 -1.98 7.94 -21.58
C ILE A 281 -3.40 7.42 -21.36
N TYR A 282 -3.54 6.11 -21.42
CA TYR A 282 -4.80 5.42 -21.21
C TYR A 282 -4.79 4.82 -19.79
N ARG A 283 -5.46 5.49 -18.84
CA ARG A 283 -5.49 5.09 -17.43
C ARG A 283 -6.67 4.17 -17.17
N VAL A 284 -6.40 2.88 -16.97
CA VAL A 284 -7.39 1.88 -16.57
C VAL A 284 -7.28 1.63 -15.07
N TYR A 285 -8.39 1.67 -14.35
CA TYR A 285 -8.40 1.58 -12.89
C TYR A 285 -9.63 0.83 -12.38
N ASN A 286 -9.63 0.51 -11.08
CA ASN A 286 -10.60 -0.37 -10.42
C ASN A 286 -10.63 -1.79 -11.01
N LEU A 287 -9.49 -2.35 -11.45
CA LEU A 287 -9.46 -3.70 -12.05
C LEU A 287 -9.86 -4.85 -11.09
N ASN A 288 -9.95 -4.56 -9.78
CA ASN A 288 -10.46 -5.49 -8.76
C ASN A 288 -11.99 -5.54 -8.67
N ASP A 289 -12.69 -4.55 -9.24
CA ASP A 289 -14.14 -4.47 -9.30
C ASP A 289 -14.58 -4.76 -10.73
N SER A 290 -14.91 -6.02 -11.00
CA SER A 290 -15.30 -6.49 -12.34
C SER A 290 -16.50 -5.75 -12.92
N ASP A 291 -17.33 -5.17 -12.06
CA ASP A 291 -18.57 -4.49 -12.43
C ASP A 291 -18.36 -2.97 -12.60
N ASN A 292 -17.18 -2.45 -12.24
CA ASN A 292 -16.89 -1.02 -12.25
C ASN A 292 -15.45 -0.70 -12.70
N ILE A 293 -14.96 -1.40 -13.72
CA ILE A 293 -13.69 -1.07 -14.37
C ILE A 293 -13.87 0.24 -15.17
N LEU A 294 -13.02 1.21 -14.87
CA LEU A 294 -13.11 2.55 -15.42
C LEU A 294 -11.84 2.91 -16.19
N PHE A 295 -12.02 3.82 -17.14
CA PHE A 295 -11.01 4.24 -18.08
C PHE A 295 -11.05 5.75 -18.29
N ARG A 296 -9.87 6.38 -18.30
CA ARG A 296 -9.70 7.79 -18.65
C ARG A 296 -8.57 7.97 -19.65
N GLU A 297 -8.77 8.91 -20.57
CA GLU A 297 -7.82 9.29 -21.61
C GLU A 297 -7.14 10.60 -21.22
N CYS A 298 -5.82 10.64 -21.21
CA CYS A 298 -5.04 11.87 -21.17
C CYS A 298 -4.40 12.11 -22.52
N ASN A 299 -4.88 13.15 -23.20
CA ASN A 299 -4.42 13.55 -24.54
C ASN A 299 -3.34 14.66 -24.50
N ASN A 300 -2.99 15.12 -23.30
CA ASN A 300 -1.95 16.12 -23.11
C ASN A 300 -1.07 15.76 -21.90
N SER A 301 0.04 15.08 -22.20
CA SER A 301 1.10 14.76 -21.26
C SER A 301 2.43 15.45 -21.61
N LYS A 302 2.52 16.04 -22.80
CA LYS A 302 3.76 16.50 -23.43
C LYS A 302 4.48 17.55 -22.60
N ASP A 303 3.76 18.52 -22.05
CA ASP A 303 4.36 19.59 -21.25
C ASP A 303 5.04 19.04 -19.99
N TYR A 304 4.39 18.09 -19.30
CA TYR A 304 4.98 17.40 -18.16
C TYR A 304 6.23 16.63 -18.59
N MET A 305 6.11 15.81 -19.64
CA MET A 305 7.19 14.93 -20.11
C MET A 305 8.40 15.73 -20.58
N SER A 306 8.22 16.81 -21.33
CA SER A 306 9.31 17.68 -21.77
C SER A 306 10.03 18.35 -20.61
N GLN A 307 9.30 18.91 -19.64
CA GLN A 307 9.92 19.50 -18.44
C GLN A 307 10.71 18.47 -17.63
N MET A 308 10.20 17.24 -17.54
CA MET A 308 10.89 16.16 -16.84
C MET A 308 12.12 15.67 -17.61
N SER A 309 12.02 15.51 -18.94
CA SER A 309 13.14 15.11 -19.80
C SER A 309 14.34 16.03 -19.62
N THR A 310 14.13 17.35 -19.61
CA THR A 310 15.22 18.32 -19.41
C THR A 310 15.94 18.10 -18.06
N LYS A 311 15.21 17.78 -17.00
CA LYS A 311 15.79 17.51 -15.68
C LYS A 311 16.56 16.19 -15.64
N ILE A 312 16.01 15.15 -16.28
CA ILE A 312 16.67 13.85 -16.42
C ILE A 312 17.96 13.99 -17.22
N ASP A 313 17.94 14.73 -18.33
CA ASP A 313 19.11 14.95 -19.18
C ASP A 313 20.20 15.74 -18.45
N LEU A 314 19.84 16.76 -17.67
CA LEU A 314 20.79 17.50 -16.83
C LEU A 314 21.45 16.57 -15.81
N PHE A 315 20.67 15.76 -15.10
CA PHE A 315 21.17 14.80 -14.12
C PHE A 315 22.10 13.76 -14.77
N ARG A 316 21.68 13.19 -15.90
CA ARG A 316 22.45 12.20 -16.66
C ARG A 316 23.77 12.79 -17.14
N ASN A 317 23.74 13.97 -17.78
CA ASN A 317 24.95 14.62 -18.29
C ASN A 317 25.95 14.92 -17.18
N ASN A 318 25.48 15.41 -16.03
CA ASN A 318 26.34 15.68 -14.88
C ASN A 318 27.04 14.42 -14.39
N ILE A 319 26.36 13.27 -14.32
CA ILE A 319 26.97 12.03 -13.83
C ILE A 319 27.87 11.37 -14.88
N VAL A 320 27.38 11.21 -16.11
CA VAL A 320 28.11 10.52 -17.19
C VAL A 320 29.43 11.22 -17.49
N GLN A 321 29.41 12.54 -17.64
CA GLN A 321 30.60 13.30 -18.03
C GLN A 321 31.59 13.47 -16.88
N SER A 322 31.12 13.65 -15.64
CA SER A 322 32.03 13.94 -14.51
C SER A 322 32.56 12.70 -13.80
N MET A 323 31.89 11.53 -13.96
CA MET A 323 32.21 10.34 -13.16
C MET A 323 32.47 9.07 -13.96
N GLN A 324 32.41 9.11 -15.30
CA GLN A 324 32.52 7.91 -16.16
C GLN A 324 31.51 6.81 -15.77
N THR A 325 30.27 7.23 -15.51
CA THR A 325 29.21 6.36 -14.97
C THR A 325 28.07 6.23 -15.98
N ASP A 326 27.54 5.01 -16.15
CA ASP A 326 26.36 4.75 -16.95
C ASP A 326 25.09 4.68 -16.09
N LEU A 327 24.04 5.43 -16.47
CA LEU A 327 22.72 5.36 -15.85
C LEU A 327 21.85 4.34 -16.60
N GLN A 328 21.59 3.17 -15.99
CA GLN A 328 20.85 2.09 -16.65
C GLN A 328 19.34 2.35 -16.77
N GLN A 329 18.66 2.71 -15.67
CA GLN A 329 17.21 2.90 -15.68
C GLN A 329 16.79 3.93 -14.63
N LEU A 330 15.79 4.74 -14.97
CA LEU A 330 15.09 5.62 -14.05
C LEU A 330 13.58 5.41 -14.20
N LYS A 331 12.88 5.31 -13.07
CA LYS A 331 11.42 5.22 -13.01
C LYS A 331 10.88 6.26 -12.04
N LEU A 332 9.80 6.95 -12.43
CA LEU A 332 9.20 8.05 -11.69
C LEU A 332 7.76 7.71 -11.36
N ALA A 333 7.36 7.89 -10.11
CA ALA A 333 5.97 7.75 -9.67
C ALA A 333 5.28 9.12 -9.64
N ILE A 334 4.23 9.28 -10.44
CA ILE A 334 3.62 10.57 -10.76
C ILE A 334 2.14 10.55 -10.37
N SER A 335 1.66 11.64 -9.75
CA SER A 335 0.24 11.78 -9.43
C SER A 335 -0.56 12.05 -10.72
N PRO A 336 -1.66 11.31 -10.97
CA PRO A 336 -2.53 11.57 -12.12
C PRO A 336 -3.28 12.90 -12.01
N ASN A 337 -3.42 13.45 -10.79
CA ASN A 337 -4.01 14.77 -10.54
C ASN A 337 -3.01 15.92 -10.77
N ASN A 338 -1.86 15.66 -11.39
CA ASN A 338 -0.94 16.73 -11.79
C ASN A 338 -1.64 17.63 -12.82
N ASN A 339 -1.55 18.95 -12.62
CA ASN A 339 -2.19 19.94 -13.48
C ASN A 339 -1.66 19.98 -14.93
N LEU A 340 -0.51 19.37 -15.19
CA LEU A 340 0.05 19.21 -16.53
C LEU A 340 -0.46 17.94 -17.25
N PHE A 341 -1.28 17.11 -16.58
CA PHE A 341 -2.04 16.05 -17.22
C PHE A 341 -3.49 16.48 -17.41
N GLN A 342 -4.01 16.27 -18.61
CA GLN A 342 -5.41 16.57 -18.95
C GLN A 342 -6.17 15.29 -19.22
N PHE A 343 -6.57 14.61 -18.14
CA PHE A 343 -7.50 13.49 -18.24
C PHE A 343 -8.92 13.98 -18.50
N ASN A 344 -9.68 13.23 -19.30
CA ASN A 344 -11.10 13.47 -19.48
C ASN A 344 -11.87 13.43 -18.14
N GLU A 345 -12.83 14.35 -17.96
CA GLU A 345 -13.55 14.49 -16.69
C GLU A 345 -14.42 13.26 -16.36
N LYS A 346 -15.11 12.74 -17.39
CA LYS A 346 -16.01 11.60 -17.24
C LYS A 346 -15.28 10.31 -17.60
N PRO A 347 -15.19 9.35 -16.67
CA PRO A 347 -14.62 8.06 -16.99
C PRO A 347 -15.54 7.28 -17.93
N ILE A 348 -14.91 6.50 -18.79
CA ILE A 348 -15.56 5.53 -19.66
C ILE A 348 -15.62 4.21 -18.89
N LYS A 349 -16.77 3.54 -18.90
CA LYS A 349 -16.92 2.23 -18.29
C LYS A 349 -16.51 1.16 -19.28
N LEU A 350 -15.52 0.35 -18.93
CA LEU A 350 -15.14 -0.82 -19.71
C LEU A 350 -15.95 -2.01 -19.20
N ILE A 351 -16.70 -2.65 -20.10
CA ILE A 351 -17.43 -3.87 -19.77
C ILE A 351 -16.48 -5.03 -20.06
N ASN A 352 -16.29 -5.92 -19.08
CA ASN A 352 -15.71 -7.23 -19.35
C ASN A 352 -16.64 -7.97 -20.31
N GLN A 353 -16.39 -7.86 -21.62
CA GLN A 353 -16.88 -8.87 -22.54
C GLN A 353 -15.99 -10.09 -22.31
N VAL A 354 -16.34 -10.91 -21.33
CA VAL A 354 -15.95 -12.31 -21.37
C VAL A 354 -16.64 -12.86 -22.60
N LEU A 355 -15.92 -12.87 -23.72
CA LEU A 355 -16.26 -13.69 -24.86
C LEU A 355 -16.07 -15.12 -24.38
N ASP A 356 -17.16 -15.73 -23.90
CA ASP A 356 -17.31 -17.17 -23.97
C ASP A 356 -17.05 -17.57 -25.43
N LYS A 357 -15.87 -18.14 -25.67
CA LYS A 357 -15.54 -18.90 -26.88
C LYS A 357 -15.01 -20.25 -26.49
#